data_AF-A0A4Q7P3N9-F1
#
_entry.id   AF-A0A4Q7P3N9-F1
#
_cell.length_a   1.000
_cell.length_b   1.000
_cell.length_c   1.000
_cell.angle_alpha   90.00
_cell.angle_beta   90.00
_cell.angle_gamma   90.00
#
_symmetry.space_group_name_H-M   'P 1'
#
loop_
_entity.id
_entity.type
_entity.pdbx_description
1 polymer ?
#
loop_
_entity_poly.entity_id
_entity_poly.type
_entity_poly.pdbx_seq_one_letter_code
_entity_poly.pdbx_strand_id
1 'polypeptide(L)'
;MKNNDINQSDSMKSNATTDTNKKKSELIDGDYKRFFFRHASVLTWILFGLGLISAVLIFLITKDPFKSAAVIFLLIWLVVFLRYFLWAVYHYNVNYGYTIRDWEKIEDAKQRLKNGEVVLQSELEEPKFNPYRSQTFGVPPGTVRGMLAFTLLFGAISILISSMGMEQGLLENPTLRYQFEFFETAFLMMMAFYFGDKSLRFLQSRWKDNTPTSNNTPENNSQDRPSDAAPGAKTTNLAGNLKSQDEQFIQEDAAFAAKEGLEDKTKDLSLLKDTLNTFSASTIASTEKESAKVEEEDLVAEFGEDGQGQRNYPCTPIIDAGHGGTIDGEYTTGNKKRYKFIGTDEEFEVLEGVVNRKIAKKLIKKLEENGIPYYSLNVFEEEDLKLSERVAEANRMYTKDKSVYYLSLHSNAASPSLQGKGTTANGIEIWTSVNETPSDQLARIAKREYQKFFNGKFKFRGLKEKNLYVLKHTRCPAMLVENLFFDNYQEAKYLMSDEGQDELAECLFNVIKSILYYYED
;
A
#
# COMPACT_ATOMS: atom_id res chain seq x y z
N MET A 1 38.95 -9.28 61.40
CA MET A 1 38.45 -10.47 60.67
C MET A 1 36.94 -10.56 60.87
N LYS A 2 36.18 -10.19 59.83
CA LYS A 2 34.71 -10.24 59.58
C LYS A 2 34.50 -9.24 58.45
N ASN A 3 33.73 -9.41 57.38
CA ASN A 3 32.72 -10.37 56.93
C ASN A 3 32.79 -10.39 55.40
N ASN A 4 32.32 -11.45 54.74
CA ASN A 4 31.50 -11.34 53.52
C ASN A 4 30.95 -12.72 53.16
N ASP A 5 29.67 -12.89 53.47
CA ASP A 5 28.76 -13.86 52.86
C ASP A 5 27.45 -13.11 52.60
N ILE A 6 26.67 -13.61 51.63
CA ILE A 6 25.31 -13.21 51.21
C ILE A 6 25.27 -12.33 49.94
N ASN A 7 25.16 -12.97 48.77
CA ASN A 7 23.97 -12.93 47.91
C ASN A 7 24.25 -13.50 46.52
N GLN A 8 23.92 -14.78 46.31
CA GLN A 8 23.90 -15.39 44.96
C GLN A 8 22.62 -16.21 44.70
N SER A 9 21.62 -16.17 45.59
CA SER A 9 20.39 -16.99 45.48
C SER A 9 19.14 -16.23 44.97
N ASP A 10 19.17 -14.91 44.86
CA ASP A 10 17.98 -14.11 44.50
C ASP A 10 17.83 -13.81 43.00
N SER A 11 18.90 -13.91 42.20
CA SER A 11 18.83 -13.63 40.75
C SER A 11 18.27 -14.79 39.91
N MET A 12 18.19 -16.01 40.45
CA MET A 12 17.61 -17.16 39.76
C MET A 12 16.08 -17.28 39.94
N LYS A 13 15.49 -16.67 40.98
CA LYS A 13 14.03 -16.72 41.23
C LYS A 13 13.24 -15.63 40.49
N SER A 14 13.86 -14.49 40.14
CA SER A 14 13.18 -13.42 39.41
C SER A 14 13.00 -13.71 37.92
N ASN A 15 13.90 -14.48 37.31
CA ASN A 15 13.84 -14.85 35.90
C ASN A 15 12.83 -15.96 35.60
N ALA A 16 12.56 -16.86 36.54
CA ALA A 16 11.56 -17.93 36.36
C ALA A 16 10.12 -17.39 36.44
N THR A 17 9.86 -16.40 37.30
CA THR A 17 8.53 -15.83 37.51
C THR A 17 8.09 -14.91 36.37
N THR A 18 9.01 -14.16 35.76
CA THR A 18 8.73 -13.33 34.57
C THR A 18 8.48 -14.16 33.31
N ASP A 19 9.24 -15.24 33.09
CA ASP A 19 9.02 -16.13 31.94
C ASP A 19 7.68 -16.89 32.05
N THR A 20 7.29 -17.31 33.26
CA THR A 20 5.98 -17.95 33.47
C THR A 20 4.81 -16.98 33.28
N ASN A 21 4.94 -15.70 33.63
CA ASN A 21 3.87 -14.72 33.44
C ASN A 21 3.76 -14.24 31.98
N LYS A 22 4.88 -14.10 31.26
CA LYS A 22 4.90 -13.74 29.83
C LYS A 22 4.36 -14.87 28.95
N LYS A 23 4.78 -16.11 29.22
CA LYS A 23 4.23 -17.29 28.54
C LYS A 23 2.75 -17.46 28.82
N LYS A 24 2.29 -17.11 30.04
CA LYS A 24 0.87 -17.13 30.40
C LYS A 24 0.08 -16.03 29.70
N SER A 25 0.60 -14.80 29.51
CA SER A 25 -0.10 -13.75 28.76
C SER A 25 -0.17 -14.01 27.26
N GLU A 26 0.89 -14.55 26.65
CA GLU A 26 0.90 -14.97 25.23
C GLU A 26 0.01 -16.21 24.97
N LEU A 27 -0.02 -17.16 25.90
CA LEU A 27 -0.97 -18.30 25.87
C LEU A 27 -2.43 -17.82 25.99
N ILE A 28 -2.69 -16.87 26.90
CA ILE A 28 -4.01 -16.29 27.14
C ILE A 28 -4.55 -15.64 25.86
N ASP A 29 -3.81 -14.76 25.19
CA ASP A 29 -4.33 -14.00 24.04
C ASP A 29 -4.53 -14.86 22.77
N GLY A 30 -3.60 -15.78 22.49
CA GLY A 30 -3.72 -16.74 21.38
C GLY A 30 -4.86 -17.74 21.56
N ASP A 31 -5.16 -18.12 22.81
CA ASP A 31 -6.25 -19.04 23.15
C ASP A 31 -7.60 -18.34 23.11
N TYR A 32 -7.73 -17.09 23.59
CA TYR A 32 -8.99 -16.32 23.45
C TYR A 32 -9.34 -16.04 22.00
N LYS A 33 -8.35 -15.75 21.16
CA LYS A 33 -8.56 -15.57 19.72
C LYS A 33 -9.06 -16.84 19.04
N ARG A 34 -8.35 -17.96 19.25
CA ARG A 34 -8.77 -19.27 18.71
C ARG A 34 -10.13 -19.66 19.25
N PHE A 35 -10.39 -19.39 20.52
CA PHE A 35 -11.68 -19.61 21.15
C PHE A 35 -12.76 -18.76 20.46
N PHE A 36 -12.61 -17.45 20.37
CA PHE A 36 -13.61 -16.54 19.79
C PHE A 36 -13.97 -16.93 18.36
N PHE A 37 -12.98 -17.10 17.47
CA PHE A 37 -13.25 -17.44 16.08
C PHE A 37 -13.76 -18.87 15.91
N ARG A 38 -13.36 -19.81 16.76
CA ARG A 38 -13.92 -21.17 16.75
C ARG A 38 -15.39 -21.16 17.12
N HIS A 39 -15.78 -20.44 18.17
CA HIS A 39 -17.19 -20.37 18.60
C HIS A 39 -18.04 -19.54 17.63
N ALA A 40 -17.51 -18.44 17.09
CA ALA A 40 -18.15 -17.67 16.03
C ALA A 40 -18.38 -18.52 14.77
N SER A 41 -17.38 -19.32 14.37
CA SER A 41 -17.50 -20.24 13.24
C SER A 41 -18.56 -21.31 13.51
N VAL A 42 -18.54 -21.93 14.68
CA VAL A 42 -19.55 -22.92 15.09
C VAL A 42 -20.96 -22.32 15.05
N LEU A 43 -21.16 -21.12 15.59
CA LEU A 43 -22.43 -20.41 15.52
C LEU A 43 -22.88 -20.16 14.08
N THR A 44 -21.97 -19.70 13.20
CA THR A 44 -22.29 -19.47 11.78
C THR A 44 -22.68 -20.76 11.06
N TRP A 45 -22.04 -21.89 11.38
CA TRP A 45 -22.37 -23.20 10.81
C TRP A 45 -23.70 -23.75 11.33
N ILE A 46 -24.03 -23.53 12.60
CA ILE A 46 -25.33 -23.90 13.17
C ILE A 46 -26.44 -23.10 12.48
N LEU A 47 -26.27 -21.78 12.36
CA LEU A 47 -27.23 -20.91 11.68
C LEU A 47 -27.42 -21.29 10.22
N PHE A 48 -26.31 -21.61 9.52
CA PHE A 48 -26.37 -22.10 8.15
C PHE A 48 -27.12 -23.42 8.03
N GLY A 49 -26.85 -24.38 8.92
CA GLY A 49 -27.52 -25.69 8.94
C GLY A 49 -29.02 -25.57 9.23
N LEU A 50 -29.41 -24.78 10.24
CA LEU A 50 -30.82 -24.50 10.55
C LEU A 50 -31.52 -23.82 9.37
N GLY A 51 -30.84 -22.89 8.72
CA GLY A 51 -31.35 -22.24 7.53
C GLY A 51 -31.52 -23.17 6.33
N LEU A 52 -30.58 -24.09 6.12
CA LEU A 52 -30.68 -25.09 5.05
C LEU A 52 -31.88 -26.02 5.29
N ILE A 53 -32.09 -26.45 6.54
CA ILE A 53 -33.28 -27.22 6.93
C ILE A 53 -34.55 -26.42 6.65
N SER A 54 -34.58 -25.12 6.99
CA SER A 54 -35.70 -24.24 6.69
C SER A 54 -35.98 -24.16 5.18
N ALA A 55 -34.94 -24.02 4.35
CA ALA A 55 -35.09 -24.00 2.90
C ALA A 55 -35.67 -25.32 2.36
N VAL A 56 -35.19 -26.46 2.84
CA VAL A 56 -35.73 -27.79 2.49
C VAL A 56 -37.20 -27.93 2.91
N LEU A 57 -37.56 -27.48 4.11
CA LEU A 57 -38.95 -27.49 4.57
C LEU A 57 -39.85 -26.61 3.70
N ILE A 58 -39.37 -25.42 3.34
CA ILE A 58 -40.08 -24.51 2.42
C ILE A 58 -40.32 -25.22 1.09
N PHE A 59 -39.31 -25.84 0.49
CA PHE A 59 -39.47 -26.61 -0.74
C PHE A 59 -40.48 -27.76 -0.61
N LEU A 60 -40.44 -28.51 0.50
CA LEU A 60 -41.36 -29.62 0.72
C LEU A 60 -42.83 -29.17 0.84
N ILE A 61 -43.08 -28.00 1.44
CA ILE A 61 -44.41 -27.42 1.66
C ILE A 61 -44.92 -26.71 0.40
N THR A 62 -44.11 -25.84 -0.20
CA THR A 62 -44.55 -24.97 -1.32
C THR A 62 -44.42 -25.63 -2.69
N LYS A 63 -43.57 -26.67 -2.80
CA LYS A 63 -43.15 -27.29 -4.07
C LYS A 63 -42.53 -26.30 -5.07
N ASP A 64 -42.12 -25.13 -4.60
CA ASP A 64 -41.56 -24.05 -5.41
C ASP A 64 -40.03 -23.97 -5.20
N PRO A 65 -39.22 -24.34 -6.21
CA PRO A 65 -37.77 -24.32 -6.11
C PRO A 65 -37.21 -22.90 -5.96
N PHE A 66 -37.90 -21.87 -6.47
CA PHE A 66 -37.42 -20.49 -6.45
C PHE A 66 -37.51 -19.88 -5.05
N LYS A 67 -38.58 -20.16 -4.30
CA LYS A 67 -38.69 -19.76 -2.87
C LYS A 67 -37.59 -20.38 -2.01
N SER A 68 -37.29 -21.66 -2.25
CA SER A 68 -36.18 -22.33 -1.56
C SER A 68 -34.83 -21.72 -1.93
N ALA A 69 -34.60 -21.42 -3.21
CA ALA A 69 -33.37 -20.81 -3.70
C ALA A 69 -33.15 -19.40 -3.12
N ALA A 70 -34.21 -18.59 -3.02
CA ALA A 70 -34.19 -17.25 -2.42
C ALA A 70 -33.72 -17.29 -0.96
N VAL A 71 -34.25 -18.24 -0.17
CA VAL A 71 -33.87 -18.41 1.24
C VAL A 71 -32.41 -18.87 1.37
N ILE A 72 -31.96 -19.80 0.53
CA ILE A 72 -30.56 -20.24 0.50
C ILE A 72 -29.62 -19.08 0.16
N PHE A 73 -30.00 -18.25 -0.82
CA PHE A 73 -29.24 -17.07 -1.22
C PHE A 73 -29.08 -16.07 -0.07
N LEU A 74 -30.16 -15.75 0.66
CA LEU A 74 -30.09 -14.90 1.84
C LEU A 74 -29.26 -15.51 2.97
N LEU A 75 -29.32 -16.82 3.15
CA LEU A 75 -28.52 -17.53 4.15
C LEU A 75 -27.03 -17.43 3.89
N ILE A 76 -26.62 -17.60 2.63
CA ILE A 76 -25.22 -17.46 2.23
C ILE A 76 -24.76 -16.02 2.53
N TRP A 77 -25.56 -15.02 2.14
CA TRP A 77 -25.25 -13.62 2.44
C TRP A 77 -25.13 -13.37 3.94
N LEU A 78 -26.08 -13.84 4.76
CA LEU A 78 -26.06 -13.65 6.21
C LEU A 78 -24.80 -14.24 6.86
N VAL A 79 -24.36 -15.41 6.42
CA VAL A 79 -23.14 -16.06 6.92
C VAL A 79 -21.90 -15.26 6.54
N VAL A 80 -21.80 -14.81 5.28
CA VAL A 80 -20.69 -13.98 4.81
C VAL A 80 -20.65 -12.66 5.58
N PHE A 81 -21.80 -12.00 5.73
CA PHE A 81 -21.96 -10.77 6.49
C PHE A 81 -21.49 -10.95 7.94
N LEU A 82 -22.00 -11.97 8.64
CA LEU A 82 -21.71 -12.17 10.05
C LEU A 82 -20.22 -12.47 10.27
N ARG A 83 -19.62 -13.28 9.39
CA ARG A 83 -18.17 -13.57 9.46
C ARG A 83 -17.34 -12.31 9.24
N TYR A 84 -17.66 -11.53 8.21
CA TYR A 84 -16.94 -10.29 7.94
C TYR A 84 -17.10 -9.28 9.09
N PHE A 85 -18.33 -9.11 9.60
CA PHE A 85 -18.62 -8.20 10.70
C PHE A 85 -17.84 -8.57 11.97
N LEU A 86 -17.87 -9.84 12.38
CA LEU A 86 -17.14 -10.32 13.54
C LEU A 86 -15.63 -10.19 13.36
N TRP A 87 -15.12 -10.47 12.15
CA TRP A 87 -13.72 -10.25 11.83
C TRP A 87 -13.33 -8.78 11.92
N ALA A 88 -14.12 -7.87 11.35
CA ALA A 88 -13.83 -6.44 11.35
C ALA A 88 -13.84 -5.88 12.78
N VAL A 89 -14.86 -6.22 13.58
CA VAL A 89 -14.94 -5.79 14.98
C VAL A 89 -13.74 -6.30 15.77
N TYR A 90 -13.35 -7.57 15.60
CA TYR A 90 -12.17 -8.12 16.26
C TYR A 90 -10.88 -7.43 15.79
N HIS A 91 -10.67 -7.31 14.48
CA HIS A 91 -9.46 -6.75 13.91
C HIS A 91 -9.22 -5.31 14.36
N TYR A 92 -10.25 -4.48 14.38
CA TYR A 92 -10.09 -3.07 14.74
C TYR A 92 -10.20 -2.82 16.25
N ASN A 93 -11.14 -3.45 16.96
CA ASN A 93 -11.35 -3.16 18.39
C ASN A 93 -10.48 -3.99 19.33
N VAL A 94 -10.11 -5.20 18.94
CA VAL A 94 -9.27 -6.09 19.76
C VAL A 94 -7.82 -6.01 19.31
N ASN A 95 -7.57 -6.07 18.00
CA ASN A 95 -6.20 -6.02 17.46
C ASN A 95 -5.74 -4.62 17.07
N TYR A 96 -6.51 -3.57 17.36
CA TYR A 96 -6.18 -2.17 17.04
C TYR A 96 -5.87 -1.89 15.55
N GLY A 97 -6.39 -2.71 14.65
CA GLY A 97 -6.14 -2.63 13.21
C GLY A 97 -4.84 -3.27 12.75
N TYR A 98 -4.11 -3.96 13.63
CA TYR A 98 -2.86 -4.64 13.32
C TYR A 98 -3.11 -6.09 12.92
N THR A 99 -2.33 -6.58 11.94
CA THR A 99 -2.36 -7.98 11.56
C THR A 99 -1.57 -8.82 12.56
N ILE A 100 -1.73 -10.14 12.50
CA ILE A 100 -0.95 -11.08 13.34
C ILE A 100 0.54 -10.87 13.13
N ARG A 101 0.94 -10.70 11.86
CA ARG A 101 2.31 -10.49 11.47
C ARG A 101 2.89 -9.19 12.03
N ASP A 102 2.07 -8.16 12.20
CA ASP A 102 2.53 -6.89 12.78
C ASP A 102 2.77 -7.01 14.28
N TRP A 103 1.92 -7.76 14.99
CA TRP A 103 2.16 -8.13 16.38
C TRP A 103 3.40 -9.01 16.53
N GLU A 104 3.61 -9.98 15.64
CA GLU A 104 4.81 -10.83 15.62
C GLU A 104 6.09 -10.01 15.41
N LYS A 105 6.08 -9.01 14.52
CA LYS A 105 7.23 -8.11 14.33
C LYS A 105 7.57 -7.33 15.60
N ILE A 106 6.56 -6.80 16.29
CA ILE A 106 6.78 -6.06 17.54
C ILE A 106 7.33 -7.00 18.62
N GLU A 107 6.81 -8.23 18.68
CA GLU A 107 7.28 -9.21 19.67
C GLU A 107 8.70 -9.71 19.37
N ASP A 108 9.02 -9.94 18.09
CA ASP A 108 10.38 -10.25 17.64
C ASP A 108 11.35 -9.09 17.97
N ALA A 109 10.94 -7.85 17.70
CA ALA A 109 11.72 -6.67 18.07
C ALA A 109 11.97 -6.58 19.58
N LYS A 110 10.96 -6.86 20.42
CA LYS A 110 11.14 -6.94 21.88
C LYS A 110 12.07 -8.07 22.29
N GLN A 111 11.99 -9.22 21.62
CA GLN A 111 12.81 -10.38 21.92
C GLN A 111 14.28 -10.13 21.57
N ARG A 112 14.53 -9.53 20.41
CA ARG A 112 15.85 -9.05 19.97
C ARG A 112 16.42 -8.02 20.95
N LEU A 113 15.61 -7.06 21.40
CA LEU A 113 16.01 -6.11 22.45
C LEU A 113 16.38 -6.82 23.76
N LYS A 114 15.59 -7.83 24.19
CA LYS A 114 15.88 -8.64 25.39
C LYS A 114 17.19 -9.44 25.25
N ASN A 115 17.55 -9.83 24.03
CA ASN A 115 18.80 -10.51 23.70
C ASN A 115 20.01 -9.56 23.58
N GLY A 116 19.81 -8.25 23.77
CA GLY A 116 20.88 -7.25 23.72
C GLY A 116 21.16 -6.70 22.32
N GLU A 117 20.29 -6.95 21.34
CA GLU A 117 20.41 -6.37 20.00
C GLU A 117 19.95 -4.90 19.98
N VAL A 118 20.52 -4.13 19.05
CA VAL A 118 20.10 -2.76 18.80
C VAL A 118 18.81 -2.78 17.97
N VAL A 119 17.73 -2.33 18.59
CA VAL A 119 16.39 -2.27 17.98
C VAL A 119 15.92 -0.82 17.94
N LEU A 120 15.34 -0.40 16.82
CA LEU A 120 14.80 0.95 16.67
C LEU A 120 13.56 1.12 17.56
N GLN A 121 13.42 2.28 18.20
CA GLN A 121 12.27 2.57 19.06
C GLN A 121 10.93 2.40 18.32
N SER A 122 10.90 2.73 17.03
CA SER A 122 9.72 2.54 16.16
C SER A 122 9.33 1.08 15.92
N GLU A 123 10.23 0.12 16.10
CA GLU A 123 9.92 -1.32 15.97
C GLU A 123 9.25 -1.87 17.24
N LEU A 124 9.35 -1.15 18.36
CA LEU A 124 8.80 -1.52 19.66
C LEU A 124 7.45 -0.83 19.96
N GLU A 125 7.02 0.07 19.09
CA GLU A 125 5.79 0.85 19.30
C GLU A 125 4.56 -0.02 19.11
N GLU A 126 3.86 -0.29 20.23
CA GLU A 126 2.56 -0.94 20.21
C GLU A 126 1.43 0.06 19.91
N PRO A 127 0.42 -0.34 19.12
CA PRO A 127 -0.76 0.46 18.93
C PRO A 127 -1.53 0.58 20.24
N LYS A 128 -1.67 1.81 20.74
CA LYS A 128 -2.35 2.08 22.03
C LYS A 128 -3.87 2.07 21.92
N PHE A 129 -4.42 2.32 20.72
CA PHE A 129 -5.85 2.46 20.51
C PHE A 129 -6.25 2.11 19.09
N ASN A 130 -7.54 1.78 18.91
CA ASN A 130 -8.14 1.54 17.61
C ASN A 130 -8.19 2.87 16.82
N PRO A 131 -7.64 2.94 15.59
CA PRO A 131 -7.66 4.14 14.76
C PRO A 131 -9.08 4.62 14.40
N TYR A 132 -10.08 3.73 14.46
CA TYR A 132 -11.47 4.04 14.14
C TYR A 132 -12.39 4.04 15.36
N ARG A 133 -11.85 4.19 16.58
CA ARG A 133 -12.63 4.09 17.84
C ARG A 133 -13.85 5.03 17.91
N SER A 134 -13.79 6.19 17.26
CA SER A 134 -14.87 7.18 17.21
C SER A 134 -15.95 6.85 16.17
N GLN A 135 -15.69 5.87 15.30
CA GLN A 135 -16.63 5.42 14.28
C GLN A 135 -17.60 4.37 14.85
N THR A 136 -18.75 4.19 14.21
CA THR A 136 -19.75 3.20 14.60
C THR A 136 -19.12 1.80 14.67
N PHE A 137 -19.26 1.11 15.80
CA PHE A 137 -18.62 -0.18 16.11
C PHE A 137 -17.09 -0.19 16.03
N GLY A 138 -16.43 0.97 15.99
CA GLY A 138 -14.99 1.04 15.91
C GLY A 138 -14.40 0.48 14.60
N VAL A 139 -15.14 0.56 13.49
CA VAL A 139 -14.70 0.04 12.17
C VAL A 139 -14.51 1.19 11.17
N PRO A 140 -13.77 0.98 10.07
CA PRO A 140 -13.51 2.03 9.09
C PRO A 140 -14.78 2.74 8.61
N PRO A 141 -14.72 4.06 8.37
CA PRO A 141 -15.88 4.84 7.94
C PRO A 141 -16.48 4.25 6.66
N GLY A 142 -17.80 4.12 6.66
CA GLY A 142 -18.55 3.54 5.52
C GLY A 142 -18.69 2.02 5.55
N THR A 143 -17.96 1.29 6.41
CA THR A 143 -18.08 -0.19 6.52
C THR A 143 -19.50 -0.60 6.92
N VAL A 144 -20.04 -0.01 7.99
CA VAL A 144 -21.41 -0.28 8.47
C VAL A 144 -22.46 0.07 7.42
N ARG A 145 -22.27 1.20 6.72
CA ARG A 145 -23.19 1.66 5.68
C ARG A 145 -23.18 0.73 4.48
N GLY A 146 -22.00 0.30 4.03
CA GLY A 146 -21.84 -0.67 2.94
C GLY A 146 -22.48 -2.01 3.31
N MET A 147 -22.22 -2.50 4.52
CA MET A 147 -22.84 -3.71 5.06
C MET A 147 -24.38 -3.67 5.05
N LEU A 148 -24.98 -2.55 5.44
CA LEU A 148 -26.42 -2.34 5.37
C LEU A 148 -26.93 -2.24 3.92
N ALA A 149 -26.23 -1.51 3.05
CA ALA A 149 -26.59 -1.37 1.64
C ALA A 149 -26.58 -2.72 0.92
N PHE A 150 -25.54 -3.53 1.10
CA PHE A 150 -25.50 -4.87 0.54
C PHE A 150 -26.61 -5.75 1.13
N THR A 151 -26.89 -5.66 2.44
CA THR A 151 -28.01 -6.43 3.02
C THR A 151 -29.36 -6.10 2.39
N LEU A 152 -29.60 -4.82 2.07
CA LEU A 152 -30.81 -4.41 1.34
C LEU A 152 -30.82 -4.91 -0.11
N LEU A 153 -29.68 -4.86 -0.81
CA LEU A 153 -29.54 -5.36 -2.17
C LEU A 153 -29.77 -6.87 -2.26
N PHE A 154 -29.13 -7.66 -1.40
CA PHE A 154 -29.31 -9.10 -1.34
C PHE A 154 -30.74 -9.47 -0.93
N GLY A 155 -31.40 -8.65 -0.09
CA GLY A 155 -32.83 -8.70 0.19
C GLY A 155 -33.69 -8.53 -1.07
N ALA A 156 -33.45 -7.48 -1.87
CA ALA A 156 -34.17 -7.22 -3.12
C ALA A 156 -34.00 -8.36 -4.12
N ILE A 157 -32.76 -8.85 -4.30
CA ILE A 157 -32.45 -9.97 -5.20
C ILE A 157 -33.16 -11.25 -4.72
N SER A 158 -33.22 -11.49 -3.41
CA SER A 158 -33.95 -12.64 -2.87
C SER A 158 -35.44 -12.59 -3.17
N ILE A 159 -36.06 -11.41 -3.07
CA ILE A 159 -37.48 -11.23 -3.43
C ILE A 159 -37.68 -11.48 -4.94
N LEU A 160 -36.75 -11.00 -5.77
CA LEU A 160 -36.78 -11.23 -7.22
C LEU A 160 -36.64 -12.72 -7.57
N ILE A 161 -35.70 -13.43 -6.93
CA ILE A 161 -35.56 -14.89 -7.12
C ILE A 161 -36.86 -15.56 -6.71
N SER A 162 -37.45 -15.20 -5.57
CA SER A 162 -38.71 -15.78 -5.11
C SER A 162 -39.90 -15.48 -6.04
N SER A 163 -39.87 -14.38 -6.81
CA SER A 163 -40.96 -14.02 -7.72
C SER A 163 -40.88 -14.74 -9.07
N MET A 164 -39.72 -15.30 -9.45
CA MET A 164 -39.56 -16.08 -10.69
C MET A 164 -40.42 -17.37 -10.71
N GLY A 165 -40.80 -17.90 -9.55
CA GLY A 165 -41.66 -19.08 -9.41
C GLY A 165 -43.17 -18.78 -9.45
N MET A 166 -43.57 -17.52 -9.58
CA MET A 166 -44.98 -17.12 -9.57
C MET A 166 -45.58 -17.13 -10.98
N GLU A 167 -46.82 -17.61 -11.12
CA GLU A 167 -47.58 -17.49 -12.37
C GLU A 167 -47.77 -16.00 -12.75
N GLN A 168 -47.77 -15.69 -14.05
CA GLN A 168 -47.77 -14.32 -14.59
C GLN A 168 -48.89 -13.41 -14.02
N GLY A 169 -50.02 -13.95 -13.59
CA GLY A 169 -51.12 -13.18 -12.95
C GLY A 169 -50.88 -12.81 -11.49
N LEU A 170 -49.90 -13.45 -10.82
CA LEU A 170 -49.56 -13.18 -9.41
C LEU A 170 -48.47 -12.09 -9.28
N LEU A 171 -47.82 -11.69 -10.38
CA LEU A 171 -46.87 -10.57 -10.45
C LEU A 171 -47.53 -9.20 -10.21
N GLU A 172 -48.87 -9.14 -10.26
CA GLU A 172 -49.66 -7.97 -9.87
C GLU A 172 -49.92 -7.90 -8.35
N ASN A 173 -49.34 -8.79 -7.54
CA ASN A 173 -49.52 -8.76 -6.09
C ASN A 173 -48.97 -7.44 -5.49
N PRO A 174 -49.84 -6.55 -4.97
CA PRO A 174 -49.42 -5.23 -4.50
C PRO A 174 -48.41 -5.32 -3.35
N THR A 175 -48.47 -6.38 -2.54
CA THR A 175 -47.59 -6.57 -1.39
C THR A 175 -46.16 -6.86 -1.81
N LEU A 176 -45.94 -7.71 -2.81
CA LEU A 176 -44.60 -8.04 -3.30
C LEU A 176 -43.94 -6.86 -3.99
N ARG A 177 -44.74 -6.11 -4.78
CA ARG A 177 -44.28 -4.88 -5.41
C ARG A 177 -43.87 -3.83 -4.37
N TYR A 178 -44.70 -3.61 -3.35
CA TYR A 178 -44.38 -2.68 -2.26
C TYR A 178 -43.12 -3.08 -1.50
N GLN A 179 -42.93 -4.37 -1.23
CA GLN A 179 -41.71 -4.87 -0.58
C GLN A 179 -40.47 -4.65 -1.47
N PHE A 180 -40.57 -4.93 -2.77
CA PHE A 180 -39.47 -4.68 -3.70
C PHE A 180 -39.12 -3.18 -3.79
N GLU A 181 -40.12 -2.32 -3.97
CA GLU A 181 -39.96 -0.85 -4.01
C GLU A 181 -39.35 -0.32 -2.70
N PHE A 182 -39.71 -0.89 -1.55
CA PHE A 182 -39.09 -0.57 -0.26
C PHE A 182 -37.59 -0.89 -0.24
N PHE A 183 -37.19 -2.10 -0.63
CA PHE A 183 -35.77 -2.49 -0.65
C PHE A 183 -34.96 -1.72 -1.69
N GLU A 184 -35.53 -1.47 -2.88
CA GLU A 184 -34.92 -0.64 -3.91
C GLU A 184 -34.71 0.80 -3.41
N THR A 185 -35.76 1.42 -2.86
CA THR A 185 -35.69 2.79 -2.35
C THR A 185 -34.70 2.90 -1.19
N ALA A 186 -34.72 1.95 -0.25
CA ALA A 186 -33.79 1.91 0.87
C ALA A 186 -32.34 1.71 0.40
N PHE A 187 -32.11 0.84 -0.59
CA PHE A 187 -30.81 0.63 -1.19
C PHE A 187 -30.30 1.89 -1.89
N LEU A 188 -31.12 2.49 -2.76
CA LEU A 188 -30.78 3.73 -3.47
C LEU A 188 -30.52 4.88 -2.48
N MET A 189 -31.29 4.98 -1.40
CA MET A 189 -31.08 5.98 -0.35
C MET A 189 -29.76 5.73 0.40
N MET A 190 -29.42 4.48 0.70
CA MET A 190 -28.13 4.12 1.31
C MET A 190 -26.95 4.37 0.38
N MET A 191 -27.07 4.07 -0.91
CA MET A 191 -26.07 4.36 -1.93
C MET A 191 -25.91 5.87 -2.14
N ALA A 192 -27.01 6.62 -2.14
CA ALA A 192 -27.02 8.07 -2.18
C ALA A 192 -26.41 8.68 -0.92
N PHE A 193 -26.56 8.09 0.26
CA PHE A 193 -25.87 8.54 1.48
C PHE A 193 -24.37 8.18 1.45
N TYR A 194 -24.03 6.99 0.94
CA TYR A 194 -22.64 6.53 0.80
C TYR A 194 -21.85 7.37 -0.22
N PHE A 195 -22.41 7.62 -1.40
CA PHE A 195 -21.79 8.45 -2.42
C PHE A 195 -22.06 9.94 -2.25
N GLY A 196 -23.16 10.34 -1.61
CA GLY A 196 -23.51 11.74 -1.34
C GLY A 196 -22.54 12.39 -0.37
N ASP A 197 -22.15 11.70 0.69
CA ASP A 197 -21.12 12.16 1.64
C ASP A 197 -19.75 12.31 0.93
N LYS A 198 -19.35 11.33 0.10
CA LYS A 198 -18.09 11.36 -0.64
C LYS A 198 -18.06 12.44 -1.75
N SER A 199 -19.17 12.63 -2.45
CA SER A 199 -19.32 13.66 -3.50
C SER A 199 -19.48 15.06 -2.93
N LEU A 200 -20.18 15.24 -1.79
CA LEU A 200 -20.23 16.50 -1.06
C LEU A 200 -18.85 16.89 -0.49
N ARG A 201 -18.09 15.95 0.07
CA ARG A 201 -16.70 16.21 0.52
C ARG A 201 -15.77 16.57 -0.64
N PHE A 202 -16.04 16.06 -1.85
CA PHE A 202 -15.31 16.38 -3.07
C PHE A 202 -15.69 17.77 -3.62
N LEU A 203 -16.99 18.08 -3.66
CA LEU A 203 -17.54 19.37 -4.09
C LEU A 203 -17.19 20.51 -3.11
N GLN A 204 -17.17 20.23 -1.80
CA GLN A 204 -16.80 21.20 -0.77
C GLN A 204 -15.32 21.58 -0.84
N SER A 205 -14.40 20.65 -1.16
CA SER A 205 -13.00 21.03 -1.46
C SER A 205 -12.94 21.95 -2.69
N ARG A 206 -13.71 21.63 -3.74
CA ARG A 206 -13.72 22.41 -4.98
C ARG A 206 -14.31 23.82 -4.80
N TRP A 207 -15.25 24.01 -3.87
CA TRP A 207 -15.80 25.32 -3.53
C TRP A 207 -14.93 26.14 -2.57
N LYS A 208 -14.08 25.52 -1.75
CA LYS A 208 -13.09 26.25 -0.95
C LYS A 208 -11.95 26.83 -1.80
N ASP A 209 -11.60 26.16 -2.89
CA ASP A 209 -10.47 26.56 -3.75
C ASP A 209 -10.77 27.73 -4.71
N ASN A 210 -12.01 28.23 -4.75
CA ASN A 210 -12.42 29.34 -5.62
C ASN A 210 -12.54 30.71 -4.92
N THR A 211 -12.03 30.85 -3.71
CA THR A 211 -11.89 32.16 -3.06
C THR A 211 -10.47 32.68 -3.27
N PRO A 212 -10.24 33.74 -4.07
CA PRO A 212 -8.92 34.33 -4.19
C PRO A 212 -8.54 34.93 -2.82
N THR A 213 -7.49 34.40 -2.22
CA THR A 213 -6.87 34.92 -1.01
C THR A 213 -6.27 36.30 -1.29
N SER A 214 -6.92 37.36 -0.80
CA SER A 214 -6.24 38.63 -0.54
C SER A 214 -5.77 38.65 0.92
N ASN A 215 -4.47 38.92 1.10
CA ASN A 215 -3.88 39.26 2.38
C ASN A 215 -4.33 40.66 2.79
N ASN A 216 -4.77 40.85 4.03
CA ASN A 216 -4.20 41.81 5.00
C ASN A 216 -4.95 41.80 6.35
N THR A 217 -4.19 42.18 7.37
CA THR A 217 -4.37 42.10 8.84
C THR A 217 -5.45 43.07 9.41
N PRO A 218 -5.72 43.09 10.74
CA PRO A 218 -7.06 43.18 11.32
C PRO A 218 -7.45 44.58 11.83
N GLU A 219 -8.75 44.90 11.92
CA GLU A 219 -9.29 45.80 12.97
C GLU A 219 -10.83 45.88 13.03
N ASN A 220 -11.32 45.78 14.27
CA ASN A 220 -12.50 46.34 14.97
C ASN A 220 -13.78 46.88 14.27
N ASN A 221 -14.89 46.30 14.75
CA ASN A 221 -16.16 46.90 15.26
C ASN A 221 -17.20 47.67 14.41
N SER A 222 -18.44 47.20 14.63
CA SER A 222 -19.74 47.90 14.83
C SER A 222 -20.61 48.43 13.66
N GLN A 223 -21.80 47.80 13.60
CA GLN A 223 -23.19 48.33 13.51
C GLN A 223 -23.82 48.91 12.22
N ASP A 224 -25.04 48.39 11.98
CA ASP A 224 -26.29 48.97 11.41
C ASP A 224 -26.60 49.04 9.89
N ARG A 225 -27.42 48.04 9.42
CA ARG A 225 -28.76 48.04 8.73
C ARG A 225 -29.11 49.04 7.59
N PRO A 226 -30.22 48.83 6.79
CA PRO A 226 -30.85 47.64 6.19
C PRO A 226 -31.43 47.84 4.72
N SER A 227 -32.12 46.80 4.18
CA SER A 227 -33.17 46.80 3.09
C SER A 227 -32.69 46.68 1.61
N ASP A 228 -33.28 45.94 0.64
CA ASP A 228 -34.57 45.22 0.47
C ASP A 228 -34.55 44.15 -0.68
N ALA A 229 -35.46 43.16 -0.57
CA ALA A 229 -36.13 42.29 -1.58
C ALA A 229 -35.30 41.23 -2.39
N ALA A 230 -35.74 39.98 -2.68
CA ALA A 230 -37.07 39.32 -2.75
C ALA A 230 -36.94 37.76 -2.60
N PRO A 231 -38.04 36.97 -2.51
CA PRO A 231 -38.10 35.70 -1.78
C PRO A 231 -37.91 34.44 -2.65
N GLY A 232 -37.31 33.38 -2.09
CA GLY A 232 -37.38 32.06 -2.70
C GLY A 232 -36.52 31.00 -2.00
N ALA A 233 -37.14 29.83 -1.78
CA ALA A 233 -36.57 28.58 -1.28
C ALA A 233 -36.29 28.50 0.23
N LYS A 234 -37.24 27.90 0.97
CA LYS A 234 -36.96 27.21 2.23
C LYS A 234 -35.98 26.06 1.94
N THR A 235 -34.68 26.30 2.06
CA THR A 235 -33.70 25.23 2.21
C THR A 235 -33.90 24.63 3.59
N THR A 236 -34.45 23.42 3.64
CA THR A 236 -34.43 22.59 4.85
C THR A 236 -32.97 22.38 5.25
N ASN A 237 -32.60 22.92 6.41
CA ASN A 237 -31.28 22.75 7.03
C ASN A 237 -31.11 21.29 7.51
N LEU A 238 -30.97 20.35 6.57
CA LEU A 238 -30.61 18.96 6.86
C LEU A 238 -29.10 18.79 7.11
N ALA A 239 -28.30 19.79 6.74
CA ALA A 239 -26.84 19.80 6.88
C ALA A 239 -26.32 20.12 8.30
N GLY A 240 -27.17 20.67 9.18
CA GLY A 240 -26.77 21.08 10.53
C GLY A 240 -26.56 19.90 11.50
N ASN A 241 -27.42 18.87 11.43
CA ASN A 241 -27.40 17.76 12.38
C ASN A 241 -26.32 16.70 12.11
N LEU A 242 -25.78 16.61 10.89
CA LEU A 242 -24.72 15.67 10.54
C LEU A 242 -23.32 16.27 10.74
N LYS A 243 -23.15 17.59 10.51
CA LYS A 243 -21.90 18.29 10.83
C LYS A 243 -21.65 18.33 12.32
N SER A 244 -22.69 18.54 13.14
CA SER A 244 -22.54 18.59 14.59
C SER A 244 -22.07 17.25 15.18
N GLN A 245 -22.50 16.11 14.61
CA GLN A 245 -22.06 14.80 15.06
C GLN A 245 -20.60 14.50 14.66
N ASP A 246 -20.21 14.73 13.40
CA ASP A 246 -18.82 14.56 12.94
C ASP A 246 -17.87 15.53 13.66
N GLU A 247 -18.28 16.79 13.89
CA GLU A 247 -17.50 17.77 14.66
C GLU A 247 -17.39 17.37 16.13
N GLN A 248 -18.44 16.78 16.71
CA GLN A 248 -18.40 16.25 18.08
C GLN A 248 -17.45 15.04 18.19
N PHE A 249 -17.45 14.12 17.22
CA PHE A 249 -16.49 13.00 17.20
C PHE A 249 -15.04 13.48 16.97
N ILE A 250 -14.83 14.47 16.11
CA ILE A 250 -13.50 15.08 15.89
C ILE A 250 -13.04 15.82 17.15
N GLN A 251 -13.93 16.52 17.84
CA GLN A 251 -13.62 17.20 19.10
C GLN A 251 -13.34 16.22 20.24
N GLU A 252 -14.08 15.10 20.32
CA GLU A 252 -13.81 14.02 21.27
C GLU A 252 -12.47 13.33 20.96
N ASP A 253 -12.15 13.10 19.68
CA ASP A 253 -10.86 12.56 19.25
C ASP A 253 -9.69 13.50 19.52
N ALA A 254 -9.88 14.81 19.32
CA ALA A 254 -8.89 15.84 19.63
C ALA A 254 -8.71 16.02 21.15
N ALA A 255 -9.80 15.97 21.93
CA ALA A 255 -9.76 16.04 23.39
C ALA A 255 -9.06 14.82 23.99
N PHE A 256 -9.28 13.63 23.42
CA PHE A 256 -8.56 12.42 23.79
C PHE A 256 -7.08 12.47 23.39
N ALA A 257 -6.76 12.93 22.17
CA ALA A 257 -5.39 13.11 21.72
C ALA A 257 -4.61 14.10 22.59
N ALA A 258 -5.25 15.19 23.02
CA ALA A 258 -4.68 16.17 23.95
C ALA A 258 -4.46 15.58 25.36
N LYS A 259 -5.35 14.69 25.81
CA LYS A 259 -5.24 14.02 27.12
C LYS A 259 -4.13 12.97 27.16
N GLU A 260 -3.90 12.27 26.03
CA GLU A 260 -2.93 11.18 25.91
C GLU A 260 -1.59 11.59 25.25
N GLY A 261 -1.44 12.87 24.87
CA GLY A 261 -0.19 13.45 24.35
C GLY A 261 0.17 13.04 22.93
N LEU A 262 -0.81 12.90 22.03
CA LEU A 262 -0.62 12.44 20.64
C LEU A 262 -0.65 13.62 19.64
N GLU A 263 0.25 13.64 18.66
CA GLU A 263 0.28 14.65 17.59
C GLU A 263 -0.87 14.46 16.57
N ASP A 264 -1.53 15.57 16.21
CA ASP A 264 -2.67 15.61 15.28
C ASP A 264 -2.22 15.46 13.81
N LYS A 265 -2.37 14.26 13.24
CA LYS A 265 -1.97 13.91 11.86
C LYS A 265 -2.96 14.33 10.77
N THR A 266 -4.00 15.10 11.08
CA THR A 266 -5.02 15.49 10.08
C THR A 266 -4.53 16.45 8.98
N LYS A 267 -3.32 17.02 9.12
CA LYS A 267 -2.72 17.92 8.12
C LYS A 267 -2.13 17.24 6.87
N ASP A 268 -1.93 15.91 6.87
CA ASP A 268 -1.26 15.20 5.77
C ASP A 268 -2.18 14.76 4.61
N LEU A 269 -3.50 14.93 4.76
CA LEU A 269 -4.49 14.46 3.79
C LEU A 269 -4.77 15.44 2.63
N SER A 270 -4.26 16.68 2.69
CA SER A 270 -4.40 17.68 1.62
C SER A 270 -3.52 17.37 0.41
N LEU A 271 -2.32 16.83 0.64
CA LEU A 271 -1.34 16.44 -0.40
C LEU A 271 -1.84 15.31 -1.32
N LEU A 272 -2.71 14.42 -0.79
CA LEU A 272 -3.32 13.33 -1.56
C LEU A 272 -4.41 13.81 -2.54
N LYS A 273 -5.08 14.94 -2.26
CA LYS A 273 -6.15 15.46 -3.12
C LYS A 273 -5.65 16.10 -4.41
N ASP A 274 -4.51 16.79 -4.36
CA ASP A 274 -3.94 17.48 -5.53
C ASP A 274 -3.35 16.50 -6.56
N THR A 275 -2.93 15.33 -6.11
CA THR A 275 -2.32 14.28 -6.94
C THR A 275 -3.37 13.50 -7.77
N LEU A 276 -4.64 13.50 -7.36
CA LEU A 276 -5.72 12.75 -8.02
C LEU A 276 -6.41 13.51 -9.16
N ASN A 277 -6.32 14.84 -9.20
CA ASN A 277 -7.00 15.67 -10.21
C ASN A 277 -6.26 15.78 -11.55
N THR A 278 -5.04 15.24 -11.66
CA THR A 278 -4.23 15.29 -12.89
C THR A 278 -4.45 14.10 -13.84
N PHE A 279 -5.31 13.13 -13.48
CA PHE A 279 -5.43 11.85 -14.20
C PHE A 279 -6.60 11.73 -15.18
N SER A 280 -7.44 12.75 -15.38
CA SER A 280 -8.64 12.64 -16.23
C SER A 280 -8.54 13.42 -17.54
N ALA A 281 -7.57 13.10 -18.39
CA ALA A 281 -7.67 13.30 -19.85
C ALA A 281 -6.48 12.64 -20.54
N SER A 282 -6.72 11.92 -21.64
CA SER A 282 -5.73 11.33 -22.55
C SER A 282 -5.10 9.98 -22.15
N THR A 283 -5.85 8.88 -22.20
CA THR A 283 -5.32 7.61 -22.73
C THR A 283 -6.45 6.71 -23.21
N ILE A 284 -6.96 6.97 -24.42
CA ILE A 284 -7.67 5.96 -25.22
C ILE A 284 -7.08 6.04 -26.63
N ALA A 285 -6.74 4.87 -27.16
CA ALA A 285 -6.20 4.56 -28.50
C ALA A 285 -4.66 4.62 -28.66
N SER A 286 -4.03 3.44 -28.66
CA SER A 286 -3.18 3.02 -29.78
C SER A 286 -2.87 1.53 -29.71
N THR A 287 -2.86 0.96 -30.90
CA THR A 287 -2.90 -0.44 -31.28
C THR A 287 -1.50 -1.07 -31.28
N GLU A 288 -1.46 -2.36 -30.98
CA GLU A 288 -0.28 -3.23 -30.96
C GLU A 288 0.50 -3.21 -32.28
N LYS A 289 1.84 -3.09 -32.19
CA LYS A 289 2.78 -3.54 -33.22
C LYS A 289 4.08 -4.08 -32.61
N GLU A 290 4.35 -5.34 -32.96
CA GLU A 290 5.62 -6.07 -33.13
C GLU A 290 6.88 -5.60 -32.38
N SER A 291 7.32 -6.47 -31.47
CA SER A 291 8.53 -6.39 -30.65
C SER A 291 9.82 -6.71 -31.43
N ALA A 292 10.88 -5.96 -31.16
CA ALA A 292 12.24 -6.22 -31.62
C ALA A 292 12.80 -7.53 -31.05
N LYS A 293 13.61 -8.25 -31.86
CA LYS A 293 14.36 -9.45 -31.47
C LYS A 293 15.61 -9.05 -30.67
N VAL A 294 15.79 -9.67 -29.50
CA VAL A 294 17.01 -9.62 -28.68
C VAL A 294 17.68 -11.00 -28.79
N GLU A 295 19.00 -11.03 -28.98
CA GLU A 295 19.78 -12.26 -29.19
C GLU A 295 19.95 -13.07 -27.88
N GLU A 296 20.10 -14.40 -27.99
CA GLU A 296 20.05 -15.36 -26.87
C GLU A 296 21.29 -15.34 -25.95
N GLU A 297 22.38 -14.67 -26.33
CA GLU A 297 23.66 -14.71 -25.61
C GLU A 297 23.74 -13.76 -24.38
N ASP A 298 22.80 -12.82 -24.22
CA ASP A 298 22.72 -11.88 -23.08
C ASP A 298 21.79 -12.35 -21.94
N LEU A 299 21.40 -13.63 -21.94
CA LEU A 299 20.53 -14.22 -20.92
C LEU A 299 21.28 -15.38 -20.25
N VAL A 300 21.74 -15.24 -19.01
CA VAL A 300 22.23 -16.43 -18.29
C VAL A 300 21.51 -16.68 -16.97
N ALA A 301 20.46 -17.48 -17.09
CA ALA A 301 20.15 -18.52 -16.11
C ALA A 301 19.97 -19.87 -16.84
N GLU A 302 20.92 -20.79 -16.66
CA GLU A 302 20.73 -22.24 -16.83
C GLU A 302 21.14 -22.96 -15.53
N PHE A 303 20.30 -23.91 -15.12
CA PHE A 303 20.28 -24.56 -13.80
C PHE A 303 21.24 -25.77 -13.73
N GLY A 304 21.97 -25.91 -12.62
CA GLY A 304 22.84 -27.06 -12.34
C GLY A 304 22.10 -28.30 -11.81
N GLU A 305 22.72 -29.48 -11.94
CA GLU A 305 22.21 -30.82 -11.61
C GLU A 305 21.95 -31.10 -10.10
N ASP A 306 21.77 -30.07 -9.26
CA ASP A 306 21.66 -30.23 -7.79
C ASP A 306 20.23 -30.46 -7.27
N GLY A 307 19.26 -30.65 -8.16
CA GLY A 307 17.96 -31.24 -7.80
C GLY A 307 17.09 -30.40 -6.87
N GLN A 308 17.37 -29.11 -6.71
CA GLN A 308 16.45 -28.19 -6.02
C GLN A 308 15.42 -27.66 -7.02
N GLY A 309 14.19 -28.16 -6.90
CA GLY A 309 13.06 -27.77 -7.74
C GLY A 309 12.81 -26.26 -7.76
N GLN A 310 12.04 -25.81 -8.76
CA GLN A 310 11.66 -24.41 -8.98
C GLN A 310 11.46 -23.61 -7.68
N ARG A 311 12.34 -22.63 -7.43
CA ARG A 311 12.17 -21.68 -6.33
C ARG A 311 10.88 -20.88 -6.59
N ASN A 312 9.91 -20.98 -5.68
CA ASN A 312 8.62 -20.30 -5.78
C ASN A 312 8.63 -18.86 -5.20
N TYR A 313 9.81 -18.30 -4.98
CA TYR A 313 10.00 -16.99 -4.34
C TYR A 313 10.97 -16.11 -5.13
N PRO A 314 10.82 -14.77 -5.07
CA PRO A 314 11.64 -13.84 -5.84
C PRO A 314 13.07 -13.74 -5.30
N CYS A 315 14.02 -14.48 -5.89
CA CYS A 315 15.44 -14.46 -5.53
C CYS A 315 16.40 -14.14 -6.69
N THR A 316 15.94 -14.15 -7.94
CA THR A 316 16.79 -13.90 -9.12
C THR A 316 16.51 -12.50 -9.70
N PRO A 317 17.47 -11.56 -9.68
CA PRO A 317 17.26 -10.20 -10.19
C PRO A 317 17.23 -10.16 -11.72
N ILE A 318 16.25 -9.45 -12.27
CA ILE A 318 16.31 -8.84 -13.61
C ILE A 318 16.88 -7.44 -13.43
N ILE A 319 18.08 -7.22 -13.92
CA ILE A 319 18.83 -5.96 -13.78
C ILE A 319 18.50 -5.08 -14.98
N ASP A 320 17.68 -4.06 -14.75
CA ASP A 320 17.29 -3.06 -15.74
C ASP A 320 18.06 -1.76 -15.52
N ALA A 321 19.00 -1.40 -16.40
CA ALA A 321 19.61 -0.07 -16.33
C ALA A 321 18.68 0.95 -16.99
N GLY A 322 18.17 1.92 -16.25
CA GLY A 322 17.25 2.91 -16.78
C GLY A 322 17.88 3.76 -17.89
N HIS A 323 17.10 4.04 -18.95
CA HIS A 323 17.48 4.88 -20.10
C HIS A 323 18.50 4.23 -21.05
N GLY A 324 18.97 4.99 -22.05
CA GLY A 324 19.93 4.59 -23.06
C GLY A 324 21.30 5.24 -22.83
N GLY A 325 22.30 4.78 -23.58
CA GLY A 325 23.65 5.33 -23.54
C GLY A 325 23.92 6.28 -24.71
N THR A 326 25.08 6.17 -25.36
CA THR A 326 25.47 7.07 -26.45
C THR A 326 25.87 6.31 -27.70
N ILE A 327 25.31 6.69 -28.85
CA ILE A 327 25.64 6.15 -30.17
C ILE A 327 26.24 7.29 -30.99
N ASP A 328 27.45 7.09 -31.53
CA ASP A 328 28.19 8.10 -32.29
C ASP A 328 28.35 9.46 -31.57
N GLY A 329 28.40 9.43 -30.23
CA GLY A 329 28.50 10.62 -29.39
C GLY A 329 27.17 11.33 -29.13
N GLU A 330 26.06 10.85 -29.71
CA GLU A 330 24.72 11.35 -29.43
C GLU A 330 24.05 10.51 -28.33
N TYR A 331 23.43 11.19 -27.36
CA TYR A 331 22.71 10.54 -26.28
C TYR A 331 21.36 10.00 -26.78
N THR A 332 21.09 8.73 -26.51
CA THR A 332 19.92 8.03 -27.08
C THR A 332 18.63 8.27 -26.30
N THR A 333 18.71 8.93 -25.13
CA THR A 333 17.56 9.30 -24.30
C THR A 333 17.23 10.80 -24.38
N GLY A 334 15.97 11.13 -24.16
CA GLY A 334 15.48 12.51 -24.17
C GLY A 334 16.27 13.47 -23.25
N ASN A 335 16.38 14.72 -23.69
CA ASN A 335 17.17 15.79 -23.07
C ASN A 335 16.92 16.06 -21.58
N LYS A 336 15.82 15.58 -20.99
CA LYS A 336 15.58 15.72 -19.54
C LYS A 336 16.42 14.77 -18.68
N LYS A 337 17.09 13.79 -19.30
CA LYS A 337 17.95 12.80 -18.62
C LYS A 337 19.44 13.09 -18.78
N ARG A 338 19.76 14.36 -18.99
CA ARG A 338 21.11 14.94 -18.97
C ARG A 338 21.10 16.24 -18.17
N TYR A 339 22.22 16.57 -17.55
CA TYR A 339 22.42 17.87 -16.90
C TYR A 339 23.84 18.37 -17.09
N LYS A 340 23.99 19.64 -17.49
CA LYS A 340 25.29 20.28 -17.67
C LYS A 340 25.57 21.28 -16.55
N PHE A 341 26.59 21.00 -15.76
CA PHE A 341 27.07 21.93 -14.74
C PHE A 341 27.88 23.06 -15.38
N ILE A 342 27.42 24.29 -15.16
CA ILE A 342 28.07 25.51 -15.64
C ILE A 342 28.15 26.54 -14.50
N GLY A 343 29.20 27.36 -14.49
CA GLY A 343 29.41 28.35 -13.42
C GLY A 343 29.66 27.73 -12.03
N THR A 344 30.14 26.49 -12.01
CA THR A 344 30.66 25.72 -10.86
C THR A 344 32.19 25.67 -10.91
N ASP A 345 32.82 25.11 -9.87
CA ASP A 345 34.30 24.99 -9.84
C ASP A 345 34.82 24.12 -10.99
N GLU A 346 34.08 23.08 -11.37
CA GLU A 346 34.31 22.23 -12.53
C GLU A 346 33.04 22.19 -13.38
N GLU A 347 33.17 22.38 -14.69
CA GLU A 347 32.07 22.24 -15.63
C GLU A 347 32.11 20.87 -16.29
N PHE A 348 31.00 20.13 -16.21
CA PHE A 348 30.89 18.80 -16.78
C PHE A 348 29.43 18.47 -17.08
N GLU A 349 29.21 17.39 -17.82
CA GLU A 349 27.88 16.92 -18.15
C GLU A 349 27.68 15.48 -17.68
N VAL A 350 26.50 15.24 -17.10
CA VAL A 350 26.06 13.91 -16.69
C VAL A 350 24.96 13.44 -17.63
N LEU A 351 25.06 12.20 -18.08
CA LEU A 351 24.03 11.49 -18.83
C LEU A 351 23.53 10.34 -17.95
N GLU A 352 22.25 10.38 -17.55
CA GLU A 352 21.69 9.45 -16.56
C GLU A 352 21.87 7.99 -17.00
N GLY A 353 21.48 7.67 -18.24
CA GLY A 353 21.53 6.29 -18.73
C GLY A 353 22.94 5.74 -18.90
N VAL A 354 23.92 6.59 -19.24
CA VAL A 354 25.34 6.18 -19.27
C VAL A 354 25.82 5.81 -17.87
N VAL A 355 25.49 6.62 -16.85
CA VAL A 355 25.84 6.34 -15.45
C VAL A 355 25.15 5.07 -14.96
N ASN A 356 23.84 4.94 -15.19
CA ASN A 356 23.05 3.77 -14.77
C ASN A 356 23.64 2.48 -15.36
N ARG A 357 24.00 2.47 -16.66
CA ARG A 357 24.63 1.32 -17.33
C ARG A 357 26.00 0.98 -16.76
N LYS A 358 26.83 1.97 -16.44
CA LYS A 358 28.14 1.71 -15.80
C LYS A 358 27.99 1.04 -14.44
N ILE A 359 27.05 1.54 -13.61
CA ILE A 359 26.73 0.93 -12.31
C ILE A 359 26.20 -0.51 -12.51
N ALA A 360 25.28 -0.71 -13.46
CA ALA A 360 24.73 -2.04 -13.77
C ALA A 360 25.80 -3.03 -14.26
N LYS A 361 26.73 -2.61 -15.13
CA LYS A 361 27.85 -3.44 -15.60
C LYS A 361 28.79 -3.84 -14.43
N LYS A 362 29.09 -2.91 -13.51
CA LYS A 362 29.86 -3.21 -12.29
C LYS A 362 29.11 -4.17 -11.35
N LEU A 363 27.79 -4.02 -11.23
CA LEU A 363 26.94 -4.92 -10.46
C LEU A 363 26.94 -6.34 -11.05
N ILE A 364 26.72 -6.47 -12.36
CA ILE A 364 26.75 -7.75 -13.07
C ILE A 364 28.08 -8.46 -12.86
N LYS A 365 29.20 -7.75 -13.03
CA LYS A 365 30.53 -8.30 -12.78
C LYS A 365 30.66 -8.90 -11.37
N LYS A 366 30.15 -8.20 -10.34
CA LYS A 366 30.16 -8.71 -8.96
C LYS A 366 29.29 -9.98 -8.80
N LEU A 367 28.15 -10.05 -9.49
CA LEU A 367 27.28 -11.22 -9.47
C LEU A 367 27.95 -12.42 -10.16
N GLU A 368 28.56 -12.22 -11.32
CA GLU A 368 29.33 -13.23 -12.05
C GLU A 368 30.51 -13.76 -11.20
N GLU A 369 31.30 -12.88 -10.61
CA GLU A 369 32.45 -13.23 -9.75
C GLU A 369 32.04 -14.04 -8.51
N ASN A 370 30.77 -13.95 -8.08
CA ASN A 370 30.24 -14.66 -6.92
C ASN A 370 29.26 -15.79 -7.29
N GLY A 371 29.10 -16.11 -8.58
CA GLY A 371 28.19 -17.17 -9.05
C GLY A 371 26.72 -16.94 -8.71
N ILE A 372 26.28 -15.68 -8.61
CA ILE A 372 24.88 -15.33 -8.31
C ILE A 372 24.12 -15.18 -9.65
N PRO A 373 23.02 -15.91 -9.86
CA PRO A 373 22.27 -15.84 -11.12
C PRO A 373 21.57 -14.49 -11.28
N TYR A 374 21.46 -14.03 -12.53
CA TYR A 374 20.75 -12.79 -12.88
C TYR A 374 20.26 -12.84 -14.34
N TYR A 375 19.34 -11.93 -14.66
CA TYR A 375 19.00 -11.60 -16.04
C TYR A 375 19.41 -10.15 -16.32
N SER A 376 20.15 -9.90 -17.41
CA SER A 376 20.40 -8.55 -17.90
C SER A 376 19.24 -8.05 -18.75
N LEU A 377 18.84 -6.81 -18.52
CA LEU A 377 17.84 -6.11 -19.32
C LEU A 377 18.33 -4.69 -19.59
N ASN A 378 18.51 -4.32 -20.86
CA ASN A 378 18.92 -2.97 -21.22
C ASN A 378 20.17 -2.53 -20.43
N VAL A 379 21.26 -3.32 -20.50
CA VAL A 379 22.53 -3.00 -19.81
C VAL A 379 23.66 -2.79 -20.80
N PHE A 380 23.86 -3.72 -21.73
CA PHE A 380 25.01 -3.70 -22.64
C PHE A 380 24.80 -2.77 -23.84
N GLU A 381 23.57 -2.70 -24.35
CA GLU A 381 23.25 -2.01 -25.61
C GLU A 381 23.11 -0.51 -25.37
N GLU A 382 23.54 0.32 -26.31
CA GLU A 382 23.54 1.78 -26.12
C GLU A 382 22.18 2.42 -26.47
N GLU A 383 21.32 1.72 -27.21
CA GLU A 383 19.95 2.15 -27.51
C GLU A 383 19.10 2.30 -26.24
N ASP A 384 18.15 3.24 -26.24
CA ASP A 384 17.17 3.36 -25.17
C ASP A 384 15.96 2.47 -25.47
N LEU A 385 15.88 1.32 -24.79
CA LEU A 385 14.76 0.41 -24.92
C LEU A 385 13.48 1.06 -24.37
N LYS A 386 12.35 0.94 -25.09
CA LYS A 386 11.09 1.56 -24.63
C LYS A 386 10.60 0.89 -23.35
N LEU A 387 9.92 1.65 -22.49
CA LEU A 387 9.35 1.14 -21.24
C LEU A 387 8.43 -0.09 -21.46
N SER A 388 7.65 -0.10 -22.54
CA SER A 388 6.81 -1.24 -22.92
C SER A 388 7.60 -2.50 -23.28
N GLU A 389 8.75 -2.33 -23.94
CA GLU A 389 9.63 -3.42 -24.35
C GLU A 389 10.38 -3.99 -23.14
N ARG A 390 10.88 -3.12 -22.25
CA ARG A 390 11.46 -3.53 -20.95
C ARG A 390 10.51 -4.40 -20.14
N VAL A 391 9.25 -3.96 -20.02
CA VAL A 391 8.21 -4.72 -19.30
C VAL A 391 7.88 -6.04 -20.00
N ALA A 392 7.74 -6.02 -21.33
CA ALA A 392 7.46 -7.24 -22.09
C ALA A 392 8.56 -8.29 -21.90
N GLU A 393 9.82 -7.85 -21.91
CA GLU A 393 11.00 -8.69 -21.67
C GLU A 393 10.99 -9.26 -20.25
N ALA A 394 10.85 -8.41 -19.23
CA ALA A 394 10.79 -8.85 -17.85
C ALA A 394 9.65 -9.85 -17.59
N ASN A 395 8.49 -9.62 -18.20
CA ASN A 395 7.35 -10.53 -18.13
C ASN A 395 7.58 -11.87 -18.86
N ARG A 396 8.37 -11.86 -19.94
CA ARG A 396 8.79 -13.09 -20.63
C ARG A 396 9.75 -13.89 -19.75
N MET A 397 10.74 -13.25 -19.15
CA MET A 397 11.65 -13.87 -18.17
C MET A 397 10.84 -14.48 -17.01
N TYR A 398 9.91 -13.72 -16.42
CA TYR A 398 9.04 -14.22 -15.35
C TYR A 398 8.10 -15.36 -15.76
N THR A 399 7.79 -15.49 -17.05
CA THR A 399 7.01 -16.62 -17.55
C THR A 399 7.83 -17.91 -17.55
N LYS A 400 9.14 -17.81 -17.83
CA LYS A 400 10.08 -18.94 -17.84
C LYS A 400 10.56 -19.30 -16.43
N ASP A 401 10.87 -18.29 -15.62
CA ASP A 401 11.39 -18.45 -14.26
C ASP A 401 10.51 -17.66 -13.27
N LYS A 402 9.86 -18.36 -12.35
CA LYS A 402 8.99 -17.74 -11.32
C LYS A 402 9.76 -17.17 -10.14
N SER A 403 11.06 -17.42 -10.07
CA SER A 403 11.95 -16.91 -9.03
C SER A 403 12.46 -15.50 -9.32
N VAL A 404 12.13 -14.89 -10.46
CA VAL A 404 12.67 -13.58 -10.81
C VAL A 404 11.95 -12.42 -10.12
N TYR A 405 12.68 -11.33 -9.90
CA TYR A 405 12.14 -10.01 -9.56
C TYR A 405 12.80 -8.93 -10.40
N TYR A 406 12.12 -7.81 -10.59
CA TYR A 406 12.60 -6.69 -11.40
C TYR A 406 13.30 -5.64 -10.54
N LEU A 407 14.54 -5.31 -10.89
CA LEU A 407 15.36 -4.29 -10.26
C LEU A 407 15.79 -3.26 -11.31
N SER A 408 15.16 -2.07 -11.26
CA SER A 408 15.49 -0.96 -12.16
C SER A 408 16.41 0.04 -11.48
N LEU A 409 17.51 0.39 -12.15
CA LEU A 409 18.56 1.27 -11.65
C LEU A 409 18.45 2.63 -12.33
N HIS A 410 18.23 3.67 -11.53
CA HIS A 410 18.08 5.05 -11.96
C HIS A 410 18.90 6.03 -11.11
N SER A 411 18.96 7.27 -11.59
CA SER A 411 19.46 8.43 -10.84
C SER A 411 18.47 9.60 -11.01
N ASN A 412 18.15 10.26 -9.91
CA ASN A 412 17.06 11.22 -9.82
C ASN A 412 17.45 12.60 -10.36
N ALA A 413 16.46 13.47 -10.55
CA ALA A 413 16.65 14.88 -10.83
C ALA A 413 15.48 15.72 -10.29
N ALA A 414 15.76 16.96 -9.92
CA ALA A 414 14.79 17.93 -9.42
C ALA A 414 14.75 19.24 -10.25
N SER A 415 15.73 19.46 -11.11
CA SER A 415 15.94 20.70 -11.84
C SER A 415 14.90 20.86 -12.95
N PRO A 416 14.25 22.02 -13.06
CA PRO A 416 13.44 22.34 -14.24
C PRO A 416 14.30 22.72 -15.46
N SER A 417 15.62 22.91 -15.28
CA SER A 417 16.57 23.33 -16.32
C SER A 417 17.53 22.20 -16.66
N LEU A 418 18.07 22.21 -17.87
CA LEU A 418 19.05 21.20 -18.33
C LEU A 418 20.50 21.58 -18.03
N GLN A 419 20.74 22.79 -17.53
CA GLN A 419 22.05 23.29 -17.20
C GLN A 419 21.98 24.31 -16.06
N GLY A 420 23.10 24.53 -15.37
CA GLY A 420 23.24 25.49 -14.29
C GLY A 420 24.22 25.03 -13.22
N LYS A 421 24.14 25.61 -12.02
CA LYS A 421 25.01 25.20 -10.90
C LYS A 421 24.56 23.92 -10.17
N GLY A 422 23.44 23.32 -10.60
CA GLY A 422 22.80 22.20 -9.93
C GLY A 422 21.71 22.60 -8.94
N THR A 423 21.03 21.58 -8.43
CA THR A 423 20.03 21.67 -7.36
C THR A 423 20.64 21.29 -6.01
N THR A 424 19.89 21.53 -4.94
CA THR A 424 20.22 21.05 -3.60
C THR A 424 19.50 19.75 -3.22
N ALA A 425 18.61 19.25 -4.08
CA ALA A 425 17.96 17.95 -3.87
C ALA A 425 19.04 16.86 -3.88
N ASN A 426 18.99 15.95 -2.92
CA ASN A 426 20.01 14.92 -2.72
C ASN A 426 19.40 13.71 -2.02
N GLY A 427 20.06 12.57 -2.18
CA GLY A 427 19.78 11.33 -1.48
C GLY A 427 19.15 10.22 -2.33
N ILE A 428 18.98 9.07 -1.68
CA ILE A 428 18.51 7.82 -2.28
C ILE A 428 16.99 7.68 -2.11
N GLU A 429 16.29 7.22 -3.15
CA GLU A 429 14.88 6.81 -3.11
C GLU A 429 14.70 5.39 -3.66
N ILE A 430 13.76 4.64 -3.08
CA ILE A 430 13.37 3.33 -3.61
C ILE A 430 11.86 3.36 -3.85
N TRP A 431 11.46 2.99 -5.07
CA TRP A 431 10.10 3.06 -5.55
C TRP A 431 9.50 1.68 -5.78
N THR A 432 8.27 1.50 -5.32
CA THR A 432 7.40 0.35 -5.63
C THR A 432 6.09 0.82 -6.28
N SER A 433 5.32 -0.13 -6.81
CA SER A 433 3.94 0.13 -7.25
C SER A 433 3.05 0.53 -6.07
N VAL A 434 1.95 1.21 -6.35
CA VAL A 434 1.01 1.66 -5.30
C VAL A 434 0.31 0.46 -4.63
N ASN A 435 0.09 0.57 -3.32
CA ASN A 435 -0.45 -0.43 -2.40
C ASN A 435 0.55 -1.53 -2.03
N GLU A 436 0.21 -2.29 -0.98
CA GLU A 436 1.04 -3.40 -0.51
C GLU A 436 1.10 -4.53 -1.56
N THR A 437 2.32 -4.83 -1.99
CA THR A 437 2.67 -5.86 -2.97
C THR A 437 3.89 -6.66 -2.47
N PRO A 438 4.19 -7.83 -3.06
CA PRO A 438 5.43 -8.55 -2.74
C PRO A 438 6.70 -7.71 -2.96
N SER A 439 6.65 -6.67 -3.80
CA SER A 439 7.74 -5.71 -4.03
C SER A 439 8.16 -4.96 -2.77
N ASP A 440 7.25 -4.71 -1.83
CA ASP A 440 7.56 -3.95 -0.62
C ASP A 440 8.50 -4.71 0.32
N GLN A 441 8.48 -6.04 0.28
CA GLN A 441 9.45 -6.84 1.01
C GLN A 441 10.86 -6.64 0.44
N LEU A 442 11.01 -6.65 -0.89
CA LEU A 442 12.28 -6.41 -1.56
C LEU A 442 12.78 -4.99 -1.25
N ALA A 443 11.89 -4.00 -1.34
CA ALA A 443 12.21 -2.61 -1.03
C ALA A 443 12.63 -2.42 0.44
N ARG A 444 12.01 -3.12 1.40
CA ARG A 444 12.44 -3.11 2.81
C ARG A 444 13.83 -3.70 3.01
N ILE A 445 14.15 -4.80 2.32
CA ILE A 445 15.51 -5.38 2.33
C ILE A 445 16.50 -4.37 1.76
N ALA A 446 16.18 -3.80 0.59
CA ALA A 446 17.01 -2.81 -0.06
C ALA A 446 17.26 -1.58 0.82
N LYS A 447 16.21 -1.03 1.44
CA LYS A 447 16.32 0.07 2.42
C LYS A 447 17.35 -0.23 3.51
N ARG A 448 17.30 -1.41 4.12
CA ARG A 448 18.21 -1.78 5.21
C ARG A 448 19.67 -1.78 4.73
N GLU A 449 19.95 -2.35 3.56
CA GLU A 449 21.30 -2.37 3.01
C GLU A 449 21.79 -0.98 2.62
N TYR A 450 20.96 -0.16 1.96
CA TYR A 450 21.34 1.22 1.63
C TYR A 450 21.63 2.06 2.88
N GLN A 451 20.78 1.96 3.91
CA GLN A 451 20.98 2.69 5.16
C GLN A 451 22.22 2.21 5.93
N LYS A 452 22.51 0.91 5.87
CA LYS A 452 23.71 0.32 6.48
C LYS A 452 24.97 0.73 5.74
N PHE A 453 24.98 0.59 4.41
CA PHE A 453 26.16 0.80 3.57
C PHE A 453 26.56 2.28 3.49
N PHE A 454 25.59 3.17 3.28
CA PHE A 454 25.82 4.62 3.14
C PHE A 454 25.55 5.41 4.42
N ASN A 455 25.55 4.76 5.58
CA ASN A 455 25.19 5.38 6.86
C ASN A 455 25.92 6.71 7.06
N GLY A 456 25.17 7.81 7.13
CA GLY A 456 25.71 9.18 7.31
C GLY A 456 26.34 9.82 6.06
N LYS A 457 26.57 9.08 4.96
CA LYS A 457 27.13 9.60 3.70
C LYS A 457 26.07 10.24 2.80
N PHE A 458 24.93 9.55 2.63
CA PHE A 458 23.82 10.04 1.81
C PHE A 458 22.50 10.01 2.58
N LYS A 459 21.63 10.98 2.28
CA LYS A 459 20.29 11.01 2.86
C LYS A 459 19.45 9.88 2.27
N PHE A 460 18.89 9.01 3.10
CA PHE A 460 17.84 8.09 2.66
C PHE A 460 16.49 8.81 2.70
N ARG A 461 15.83 8.95 1.55
CA ARG A 461 14.60 9.76 1.39
C ARG A 461 13.31 8.94 1.55
N GLY A 462 13.43 7.63 1.72
CA GLY A 462 12.33 6.74 2.04
C GLY A 462 12.00 5.73 0.95
N LEU A 463 11.12 4.81 1.33
CA LEU A 463 10.37 3.98 0.38
C LEU A 463 9.18 4.80 -0.11
N LYS A 464 8.98 4.82 -1.43
CA LYS A 464 7.95 5.61 -2.07
C LYS A 464 7.13 4.74 -3.01
N GLU A 465 5.87 5.12 -3.18
CA GLU A 465 4.96 4.43 -4.07
C GLU A 465 4.58 5.33 -5.24
N LYS A 466 4.64 4.78 -6.47
CA LYS A 466 4.20 5.48 -7.67
C LYS A 466 3.83 4.51 -8.76
N ASN A 467 2.84 4.89 -9.57
CA ASN A 467 2.46 4.17 -10.78
C ASN A 467 3.46 4.41 -11.94
N LEU A 468 4.75 4.18 -11.69
CA LEU A 468 5.76 4.15 -12.76
C LEU A 468 5.45 2.99 -13.70
N TYR A 469 5.58 3.21 -15.01
CA TYR A 469 5.14 2.25 -16.02
C TYR A 469 5.75 0.86 -15.79
N VAL A 470 7.07 0.80 -15.58
CA VAL A 470 7.81 -0.45 -15.34
C VAL A 470 7.43 -1.15 -14.04
N LEU A 471 7.05 -0.40 -13.00
CA LEU A 471 6.61 -0.99 -11.72
C LEU A 471 5.17 -1.50 -11.79
N LYS A 472 4.31 -0.80 -12.54
CA LYS A 472 2.88 -1.12 -12.64
C LYS A 472 2.60 -2.31 -13.56
N HIS A 473 3.35 -2.45 -14.66
CA HIS A 473 3.05 -3.41 -15.71
C HIS A 473 3.94 -4.66 -15.69
N THR A 474 4.95 -4.70 -14.82
CA THR A 474 5.74 -5.90 -14.56
C THR A 474 4.98 -6.85 -13.63
N ARG A 475 4.97 -8.14 -13.97
CA ARG A 475 4.18 -9.19 -13.30
C ARG A 475 4.92 -9.83 -12.13
N CYS A 476 6.26 -9.84 -12.17
CA CYS A 476 7.07 -10.23 -11.02
C CYS A 476 7.15 -9.06 -10.02
N PRO A 477 7.55 -9.32 -8.76
CA PRO A 477 7.85 -8.26 -7.81
C PRO A 477 8.86 -7.28 -8.41
N ALA A 478 8.63 -5.97 -8.26
CA ALA A 478 9.38 -4.95 -8.98
C ALA A 478 9.73 -3.76 -8.08
N MET A 479 11.00 -3.37 -8.06
CA MET A 479 11.47 -2.16 -7.40
C MET A 479 12.36 -1.34 -8.34
N LEU A 480 12.32 -0.01 -8.17
CA LEU A 480 13.19 0.92 -8.86
C LEU A 480 13.98 1.71 -7.83
N VAL A 481 15.29 1.79 -8.01
CA VAL A 481 16.18 2.52 -7.12
C VAL A 481 16.69 3.77 -7.82
N GLU A 482 16.42 4.92 -7.22
CA GLU A 482 17.03 6.19 -7.56
C GLU A 482 18.26 6.38 -6.67
N ASN A 483 19.44 6.09 -7.22
CA ASN A 483 20.66 5.98 -6.41
C ASN A 483 21.06 7.31 -5.80
N LEU A 484 21.04 8.41 -6.55
CA LEU A 484 21.33 9.79 -6.10
C LEU A 484 20.75 10.79 -7.13
N PHE A 485 20.92 12.10 -6.94
CA PHE A 485 20.49 13.14 -7.88
C PHE A 485 21.61 13.54 -8.86
N PHE A 486 21.44 13.28 -10.16
CA PHE A 486 22.45 13.61 -11.18
C PHE A 486 22.56 15.11 -11.49
N ASP A 487 21.60 15.91 -11.02
CA ASP A 487 21.61 17.37 -11.12
C ASP A 487 22.01 18.05 -9.80
N ASN A 488 22.42 17.29 -8.79
CA ASN A 488 23.12 17.79 -7.62
C ASN A 488 24.63 17.71 -7.85
N TYR A 489 25.35 18.83 -7.72
CA TYR A 489 26.76 18.89 -8.10
C TYR A 489 27.67 17.86 -7.40
N GLN A 490 27.49 17.65 -6.09
CA GLN A 490 28.34 16.72 -5.34
C GLN A 490 27.98 15.26 -5.62
N GLU A 491 26.67 14.95 -5.69
CA GLU A 491 26.22 13.60 -6.02
C GLU A 491 26.50 13.23 -7.49
N ALA A 492 26.44 14.19 -8.40
CA ALA A 492 26.82 14.02 -9.79
C ALA A 492 28.30 13.65 -9.95
N LYS A 493 29.21 14.36 -9.26
CA LYS A 493 30.64 14.00 -9.22
C LYS A 493 30.83 12.57 -8.70
N TYR A 494 30.10 12.22 -7.65
CA TYR A 494 30.13 10.89 -7.08
C TYR A 494 29.62 9.81 -8.06
N LEU A 495 28.46 10.03 -8.68
CA LEU A 495 27.88 9.16 -9.71
C LEU A 495 28.80 8.96 -10.93
N MET A 496 29.59 9.98 -11.28
CA MET A 496 30.53 9.90 -12.40
C MET A 496 31.88 9.28 -12.04
N SER A 497 32.26 9.30 -10.76
CA SER A 497 33.51 8.70 -10.28
C SER A 497 33.48 7.17 -10.33
N ASP A 498 34.63 6.55 -10.62
CA ASP A 498 34.73 5.09 -10.63
C ASP A 498 34.48 4.50 -9.24
N GLU A 499 34.99 5.15 -8.19
CA GLU A 499 34.79 4.75 -6.80
C GLU A 499 33.31 4.82 -6.40
N GLY A 500 32.61 5.91 -6.78
CA GLY A 500 31.20 6.05 -6.45
C GLY A 500 30.32 5.03 -7.17
N GLN A 501 30.64 4.72 -8.44
CA GLN A 501 29.95 3.65 -9.17
C GLN A 501 30.24 2.26 -8.59
N ASP A 502 31.48 1.99 -8.14
CA ASP A 502 31.83 0.74 -7.48
C ASP A 502 31.13 0.57 -6.13
N GLU A 503 31.06 1.63 -5.32
CA GLU A 503 30.33 1.62 -4.05
C GLU A 503 28.82 1.42 -4.24
N LEU A 504 28.21 2.07 -5.26
CA LEU A 504 26.79 1.86 -5.58
C LEU A 504 26.52 0.43 -6.06
N ALA A 505 27.39 -0.11 -6.93
CA ALA A 505 27.32 -1.49 -7.37
C ALA A 505 27.50 -2.48 -6.20
N GLU A 506 28.41 -2.20 -5.26
CA GLU A 506 28.61 -3.01 -4.05
C GLU A 506 27.39 -2.98 -3.13
N CYS A 507 26.77 -1.81 -2.94
CA CYS A 507 25.52 -1.71 -2.18
C CYS A 507 24.40 -2.53 -2.82
N LEU A 508 24.19 -2.40 -4.14
CA LEU A 508 23.20 -3.18 -4.89
C LEU A 508 23.49 -4.69 -4.84
N PHE A 509 24.75 -5.08 -4.89
CA PHE A 509 25.18 -6.48 -4.73
C PHE A 509 24.79 -7.01 -3.33
N ASN A 510 25.01 -6.22 -2.28
CA ASN A 510 24.58 -6.57 -0.92
C ASN A 510 23.04 -6.67 -0.81
N VAL A 511 22.30 -5.80 -1.50
CA VAL A 511 20.82 -5.92 -1.60
C VAL A 511 20.42 -7.27 -2.19
N ILE A 512 21.00 -7.65 -3.33
CA ILE A 512 20.68 -8.92 -4.01
C ILE A 512 21.02 -10.11 -3.11
N LYS A 513 22.20 -10.10 -2.46
CA LYS A 513 22.57 -11.15 -1.50
C LYS A 513 21.60 -11.25 -0.33
N SER A 514 21.21 -10.12 0.25
CA SER A 514 20.26 -10.11 1.36
C SER A 514 18.86 -10.56 0.94
N ILE A 515 18.45 -10.33 -0.32
CA ILE A 515 17.22 -10.89 -0.88
C ILE A 515 17.34 -12.40 -1.05
N LEU A 516 18.46 -12.89 -1.60
CA LEU A 516 18.73 -14.31 -1.78
C LEU A 516 18.66 -15.06 -0.45
N TYR A 517 19.40 -14.61 0.57
CA TYR A 517 19.41 -15.25 1.90
C TYR A 517 18.07 -15.18 2.62
N TYR A 518 17.32 -14.07 2.47
CA TYR A 518 16.01 -13.93 3.11
C TYR A 518 15.00 -15.02 2.72
N TYR A 519 15.18 -15.65 1.56
CA TYR A 519 14.31 -16.73 1.10
C TYR A 519 14.95 -18.13 1.08
N GLU A 520 16.25 -18.25 1.39
CA GLU A 520 16.91 -19.54 1.58
C GLU A 520 16.76 -20.07 3.02
N ASP A 521 16.53 -19.18 3.98
CA ASP A 521 16.13 -19.48 5.36
C ASP A 521 14.60 -19.62 5.51
#